data_AF-A0A815TYR7-F1
#
_entry.id   AF-A0A815TYR7-F1
#
_cell.length_a   1.000
_cell.length_b   1.000
_cell.length_c   1.000
_cell.angle_alpha   90.00
_cell.angle_beta   90.00
_cell.angle_gamma   90.00
#
_symmetry.space_group_name_H-M   'P 1'
#
loop_
_entity.id
_entity.type
_entity.pdbx_description
1 polymer ?
#
loop_
_entity_poly.entity_id
_entity_poly.type
_entity_poly.pdbx_seq_one_letter_code
_entity_poly.pdbx_strand_id
1 'polypeptide(L)'
;METLLHKSILISSIYVAPTAKIDMNIFQELHNINNNCIIVGDLNAILSEMGSTKTNARGKQLQQLLNEGIIDCVDDDSATFEKNEYEAKLDWILGSQPLLSFITNVETHPTIGTNNGHKPLTFDVQIGAEPKPTSPRLSLNFKEAKWTKFRSKLDQQLMLWNNDTSSNAALNIEEHS
;
A
#
# COMPACT_ATOMS: atom_id res chain seq x y z
N MET A 1 -19.58 34.37 -3.47
CA MET A 1 -19.37 33.41 -2.38
C MET A 1 -19.07 32.09 -3.06
N GLU A 2 -17.79 31.77 -3.29
CA GLU A 2 -17.39 30.50 -3.91
C GLU A 2 -17.57 29.38 -2.89
N THR A 3 -18.41 28.40 -3.21
CA THR A 3 -18.49 27.15 -2.46
C THR A 3 -17.19 26.39 -2.67
N LEU A 4 -16.40 26.21 -1.60
CA LEU A 4 -15.23 25.32 -1.59
C LEU A 4 -15.66 23.91 -2.02
N LEU A 5 -15.26 23.49 -3.21
CA LEU A 5 -15.52 22.15 -3.74
C LEU A 5 -14.61 21.15 -3.03
N HIS A 6 -15.17 20.42 -2.08
CA HIS A 6 -14.44 19.35 -1.40
C HIS A 6 -14.47 18.09 -2.27
N LYS A 7 -13.30 17.56 -2.63
CA LYS A 7 -13.18 16.24 -3.26
C LYS A 7 -12.95 15.18 -2.18
N SER A 8 -13.65 14.06 -2.28
CA SER A 8 -13.46 12.90 -1.40
C SER A 8 -12.43 11.94 -2.00
N ILE A 9 -11.69 11.26 -1.13
CA ILE A 9 -10.82 10.14 -1.52
C ILE A 9 -11.42 8.85 -0.98
N LEU A 10 -11.53 7.84 -1.83
CA LEU A 10 -11.89 6.48 -1.43
C LEU A 10 -10.61 5.69 -1.17
N ILE A 11 -10.45 5.16 0.05
CA ILE A 11 -9.36 4.24 0.38
C ILE A 11 -9.96 2.86 0.64
N SER A 12 -9.57 1.88 -0.16
CA SER A 12 -10.01 0.49 -0.03
C SER A 12 -8.84 -0.43 0.30
N SER A 13 -9.06 -1.39 1.18
CA SER A 13 -8.09 -2.44 1.48
C SER A 13 -8.63 -3.79 1.00
N ILE A 14 -7.87 -4.49 0.17
CA ILE A 14 -8.27 -5.76 -0.45
C ILE A 14 -7.26 -6.85 -0.05
N TYR A 15 -7.80 -8.02 0.30
CA TYR A 15 -7.03 -9.24 0.49
C TYR A 15 -7.53 -10.32 -0.48
N VAL A 16 -6.63 -10.89 -1.27
CA VAL A 16 -6.91 -12.03 -2.15
C VAL A 16 -6.08 -13.20 -1.68
N ALA A 17 -6.74 -14.24 -1.15
CA ALA A 17 -6.05 -15.43 -0.66
C ALA A 17 -5.20 -16.11 -1.77
N PRO A 18 -4.07 -16.76 -1.44
CA PRO A 18 -3.16 -17.36 -2.42
C PRO A 18 -3.79 -18.39 -3.37
N THR A 19 -4.92 -18.98 -2.99
CA THR A 19 -5.67 -19.96 -3.80
C THR A 19 -6.94 -19.37 -4.43
N ALA A 20 -7.31 -18.14 -4.08
CA ALA A 20 -8.48 -17.46 -4.62
C ALA A 20 -8.17 -16.81 -5.97
N LYS A 21 -9.23 -16.68 -6.78
CA LYS A 21 -9.22 -15.83 -7.98
C LYS A 21 -9.43 -14.39 -7.57
N ILE A 22 -8.77 -13.47 -8.26
CA ILE A 22 -9.03 -12.05 -8.15
C ILE A 22 -10.27 -11.72 -9.00
N ASP A 23 -11.26 -11.08 -8.41
CA ASP A 23 -12.39 -10.52 -9.14
C ASP A 23 -11.98 -9.13 -9.64
N MET A 24 -11.70 -9.01 -10.93
CA MET A 24 -11.20 -7.76 -11.50
C MET A 24 -12.28 -6.67 -11.58
N ASN A 25 -13.57 -7.04 -11.55
CA ASN A 25 -14.66 -6.07 -11.62
C ASN A 25 -14.67 -5.15 -10.41
N ILE A 26 -14.19 -5.62 -9.25
CA ILE A 26 -14.19 -4.82 -8.01
C ILE A 26 -13.36 -3.54 -8.16
N PHE A 27 -12.27 -3.56 -8.94
CA PHE A 27 -11.42 -2.38 -9.16
C PHE A 27 -12.16 -1.32 -9.98
N GLN A 28 -12.89 -1.75 -11.02
CA GLN A 28 -13.73 -0.88 -11.82
C GLN A 28 -14.92 -0.34 -11.00
N GLU A 29 -15.56 -1.17 -10.17
CA GLU A 29 -16.64 -0.74 -9.28
C GLU A 29 -16.17 0.31 -8.27
N LEU A 30 -15.02 0.08 -7.62
CA LEU A 30 -14.42 1.04 -6.68
C LEU A 30 -14.08 2.37 -7.37
N HIS A 31 -13.50 2.32 -8.57
CA HIS A 31 -13.23 3.50 -9.38
C HIS A 31 -14.53 4.24 -9.78
N ASN A 32 -15.59 3.52 -10.12
CA ASN A 32 -16.89 4.10 -10.48
C ASN A 32 -17.60 4.73 -9.27
N ILE A 33 -17.39 4.20 -8.07
CA ILE A 33 -17.87 4.82 -6.81
C ILE A 33 -17.15 6.15 -6.57
N ASN A 34 -15.83 6.20 -6.79
CA ASN A 34 -15.05 7.42 -6.71
C ASN A 34 -13.78 7.32 -7.56
N ASN A 35 -13.66 8.17 -8.58
CA ASN A 35 -12.49 8.21 -9.46
C ASN A 35 -11.25 8.86 -8.82
N ASN A 36 -11.34 9.25 -7.54
CA ASN A 36 -10.20 9.56 -6.67
C ASN A 36 -10.08 8.42 -5.64
N CYS A 37 -9.55 7.27 -6.07
CA CYS A 37 -9.42 6.10 -5.23
C CYS A 37 -7.97 5.60 -5.09
N ILE A 38 -7.67 5.10 -3.90
CA ILE A 38 -6.46 4.37 -3.57
C ILE A 38 -6.88 2.99 -3.08
N ILE A 39 -6.32 1.94 -3.68
CA ILE A 39 -6.60 0.55 -3.34
C ILE A 39 -5.29 -0.07 -2.88
N VAL A 40 -5.29 -0.68 -1.69
CA VAL A 40 -4.08 -1.27 -1.09
C VAL A 40 -4.32 -2.71 -0.63
N GLY A 41 -3.29 -3.55 -0.71
CA GLY A 41 -3.25 -4.80 0.04
C GLY A 41 -2.62 -5.98 -0.69
N ASP A 42 -2.68 -7.15 -0.04
CA ASP A 42 -2.12 -8.41 -0.54
C ASP A 42 -3.05 -9.01 -1.61
N LEU A 43 -2.64 -8.87 -2.87
CA LEU A 43 -3.36 -9.43 -4.02
C LEU A 43 -2.83 -10.82 -4.40
N ASN A 44 -1.75 -11.29 -3.77
CA ASN A 44 -1.00 -12.48 -4.16
C ASN A 44 -0.68 -12.52 -5.68
N ALA A 45 -0.56 -11.35 -6.31
CA ALA A 45 -0.35 -11.17 -7.74
C ALA A 45 1.13 -10.87 -8.00
N ILE A 46 1.74 -11.60 -8.92
CA ILE A 46 3.16 -11.43 -9.28
C ILE A 46 3.23 -10.90 -10.70
N LEU A 47 3.67 -9.64 -10.87
CA LEU A 47 3.98 -9.03 -12.16
C LEU A 47 5.44 -9.35 -12.54
N SER A 48 5.72 -9.49 -13.84
CA SER A 48 7.07 -9.71 -14.37
C SER A 48 7.55 -8.45 -15.05
N GLU A 49 7.65 -7.42 -14.23
CA GLU A 49 8.51 -6.26 -14.44
C GLU A 49 9.23 -6.07 -13.08
N MET A 50 10.52 -5.70 -13.11
CA MET A 50 11.35 -5.54 -11.90
C MET A 50 11.71 -6.85 -11.15
N GLY A 51 12.44 -7.77 -11.81
CA GLY A 51 13.24 -8.80 -11.11
C GLY A 51 12.59 -10.16 -10.83
N SER A 52 11.27 -10.33 -10.98
CA SER A 52 10.63 -11.65 -10.91
C SER A 52 10.67 -12.38 -12.26
N THR A 53 11.15 -13.63 -12.27
CA THR A 53 11.24 -14.44 -13.51
C THR A 53 9.89 -14.99 -14.00
N LYS A 54 8.79 -14.87 -13.23
CA LYS A 54 7.49 -15.47 -13.60
C LYS A 54 6.29 -14.65 -13.11
N THR A 55 5.52 -14.12 -14.06
CA THR A 55 4.15 -13.65 -13.78
C THR A 55 3.20 -14.82 -13.48
N ASN A 56 2.44 -14.71 -12.39
CA ASN A 56 1.36 -15.67 -12.08
C ASN A 56 0.02 -15.25 -12.73
N ALA A 57 -0.99 -16.12 -12.68
CA ALA A 57 -2.28 -15.86 -13.32
C ALA A 57 -2.93 -14.55 -12.85
N ARG A 58 -2.86 -14.26 -11.54
CA ARG A 58 -3.37 -13.00 -10.96
C ARG A 58 -2.57 -11.80 -11.43
N GLY A 59 -1.26 -11.93 -11.57
CA GLY A 59 -0.41 -10.90 -12.15
C GLY A 59 -0.80 -10.58 -13.59
N LYS A 60 -1.15 -11.58 -14.42
CA LYS A 60 -1.66 -11.30 -15.78
C LYS A 60 -2.95 -10.48 -15.76
N GLN A 61 -3.86 -10.79 -14.83
CA GLN A 61 -5.11 -10.06 -14.68
C GLN A 61 -4.86 -8.63 -14.19
N LEU A 62 -3.98 -8.46 -13.20
CA LEU A 62 -3.57 -7.14 -12.72
C LEU A 62 -2.92 -6.33 -13.84
N GLN A 63 -1.98 -6.91 -14.60
CA GLN A 63 -1.35 -6.24 -15.75
C GLN A 63 -2.38 -5.77 -16.78
N GLN A 64 -3.40 -6.59 -17.05
CA GLN A 64 -4.47 -6.20 -17.96
C GLN A 64 -5.24 -4.98 -17.44
N LEU A 65 -5.56 -4.93 -16.14
CA LEU A 65 -6.19 -3.75 -15.52
C LEU A 65 -5.32 -2.50 -15.62
N LEU A 66 -4.01 -2.62 -15.36
CA LEU A 66 -3.06 -1.50 -15.49
C LEU A 66 -3.05 -0.97 -16.93
N ASN A 67 -3.09 -1.87 -17.92
CA ASN A 67 -3.14 -1.50 -19.34
C ASN A 67 -4.44 -0.78 -19.75
N GLU A 68 -5.51 -0.83 -18.94
CA GLU A 68 -6.73 -0.03 -19.17
C GLU A 68 -6.52 1.46 -18.85
N GLY A 69 -5.48 1.80 -18.08
CA GLY A 69 -5.07 3.18 -17.80
C GLY A 69 -5.97 3.94 -16.83
N ILE A 70 -6.96 3.30 -16.20
CA ILE A 70 -7.83 3.92 -15.19
C ILE A 70 -7.16 4.00 -13.80
N ILE A 71 -6.29 3.04 -13.52
CA ILE A 71 -5.58 2.84 -12.26
C ILE A 71 -4.18 2.36 -12.61
N ASP A 72 -3.17 2.88 -11.92
CA ASP A 72 -1.78 2.40 -12.02
C ASP A 72 -1.24 1.92 -10.67
N CYS A 73 -0.15 1.16 -10.74
CA CYS A 73 0.64 0.77 -9.58
C CYS A 73 1.60 1.89 -9.18
N VAL A 74 1.75 2.11 -7.87
CA VAL A 74 2.83 2.93 -7.31
C VAL A 74 3.59 2.08 -6.32
N ASP A 75 4.91 2.00 -6.47
CA ASP A 75 5.74 1.13 -5.67
C ASP A 75 7.21 1.59 -5.63
N ASP A 76 8.03 0.89 -4.84
CA ASP A 76 9.46 1.14 -4.64
C ASP A 76 10.35 -0.01 -5.15
N ASP A 77 9.81 -0.88 -6.02
CA ASP A 77 10.47 -2.10 -6.53
C ASP A 77 10.88 -3.18 -5.52
N SER A 78 10.76 -2.92 -4.23
CA SER A 78 11.10 -3.87 -3.18
C SER A 78 10.11 -5.05 -3.13
N ALA A 79 10.61 -6.24 -2.78
CA ALA A 79 9.76 -7.36 -2.43
C ALA A 79 8.98 -7.05 -1.15
N THR A 80 7.66 -7.29 -1.14
CA THR A 80 6.80 -7.05 0.05
C THR A 80 6.59 -8.30 0.89
N PHE A 81 7.04 -9.46 0.43
CA PHE A 81 6.98 -10.72 1.16
C PHE A 81 8.34 -11.40 1.14
N GLU A 82 8.78 -11.82 2.33
CA GLU A 82 10.06 -12.50 2.50
C GLU A 82 9.90 -13.62 3.52
N LYS A 83 10.29 -14.85 3.13
CA LYS A 83 10.30 -16.00 4.03
C LYS A 83 11.34 -17.02 3.58
N ASN A 84 12.36 -17.22 4.41
CA ASN A 84 13.53 -18.02 4.05
C ASN A 84 14.19 -17.46 2.78
N GLU A 85 14.41 -18.29 1.76
CA GLU A 85 15.00 -17.89 0.46
C GLU A 85 13.95 -17.41 -0.56
N TYR A 86 12.68 -17.25 -0.15
CA TYR A 86 11.61 -16.82 -1.04
C TYR A 86 11.28 -15.34 -0.83
N GLU A 87 11.44 -14.57 -1.90
CA GLU A 87 11.08 -13.15 -1.98
C GLU A 87 10.06 -12.94 -3.10
N ALA A 88 9.03 -12.14 -2.83
CA ALA A 88 8.04 -11.77 -3.83
C ALA A 88 7.39 -10.42 -3.50
N LYS A 89 6.93 -9.74 -4.55
CA LYS A 89 6.03 -8.59 -4.44
C LYS A 89 4.60 -9.08 -4.58
N LEU A 90 3.84 -9.02 -3.48
CA LEU A 90 2.47 -9.54 -3.37
C LEU A 90 1.48 -8.47 -2.92
N ASP A 91 1.98 -7.45 -2.23
CA ASP A 91 1.24 -6.31 -1.71
C ASP A 91 1.40 -5.14 -2.67
N TRP A 92 0.29 -4.50 -3.03
CA TRP A 92 0.27 -3.47 -4.06
C TRP A 92 -0.44 -2.20 -3.57
N ILE A 93 0.07 -1.03 -3.96
CA ILE A 93 -0.66 0.24 -3.92
C ILE A 93 -1.09 0.56 -5.34
N LEU A 94 -2.39 0.72 -5.51
CA LEU A 94 -3.00 1.09 -6.77
C LEU A 94 -3.68 2.45 -6.62
N GLY A 95 -3.32 3.41 -7.48
CA GLY A 95 -3.89 4.75 -7.50
C GLY A 95 -4.64 5.03 -8.79
N SER A 96 -5.83 5.63 -8.69
CA SER A 96 -6.50 6.20 -9.86
C SER A 96 -5.71 7.37 -10.45
N GLN A 97 -5.76 7.56 -11.77
CA GLN A 97 -5.03 8.64 -12.47
C GLN A 97 -5.06 10.01 -11.79
N PRO A 98 -6.20 10.53 -11.27
CA PRO A 98 -6.23 11.85 -10.62
C PRO A 98 -5.43 11.96 -9.33
N LEU A 99 -5.07 10.83 -8.71
CA LEU A 99 -4.34 10.78 -7.43
C LEU A 99 -2.87 10.38 -7.57
N LEU A 100 -2.45 9.79 -8.70
CA LEU A 100 -1.09 9.24 -8.84
C LEU A 100 0.00 10.27 -8.54
N SER A 101 -0.14 11.50 -9.02
CA SER A 101 0.84 12.57 -8.78
C SER A 101 0.92 13.05 -7.32
N PHE A 102 -0.03 12.66 -6.48
CA PHE A 102 -0.08 13.01 -5.06
C PHE A 102 0.43 11.89 -4.16
N ILE A 103 0.62 10.68 -4.69
CA ILE A 103 1.19 9.55 -3.97
C ILE A 103 2.71 9.70 -4.03
N THR A 104 3.34 9.88 -2.87
CA THR A 104 4.79 10.08 -2.76
C THR A 104 5.38 9.21 -1.65
N ASN A 105 6.70 9.16 -1.56
CA ASN A 105 7.43 8.45 -0.48
C ASN A 105 6.95 7.00 -0.30
N VAL A 106 6.78 6.29 -1.42
CA VAL A 106 6.43 4.88 -1.37
C VAL A 106 7.65 4.10 -0.93
N GLU A 107 7.52 3.32 0.14
CA GLU A 107 8.63 2.58 0.74
C GLU A 107 8.13 1.26 1.33
N THR A 108 8.78 0.16 0.95
CA THR A 108 8.64 -1.12 1.63
C THR A 108 9.62 -1.16 2.79
N HIS A 109 9.11 -1.34 4.00
CA HIS A 109 9.96 -1.35 5.18
C HIS A 109 10.96 -2.52 5.12
N PRO A 110 12.27 -2.29 5.33
CA PRO A 110 13.29 -3.30 5.05
C PRO A 110 13.32 -4.47 6.05
N THR A 111 13.01 -4.22 7.33
CA THR A 111 13.20 -5.21 8.41
C THR A 111 11.94 -5.59 9.17
N ILE A 112 10.86 -4.82 9.09
CA ILE A 112 9.61 -5.18 9.74
C ILE A 112 8.96 -6.32 8.96
N GLY A 113 8.66 -7.42 9.65
CA GLY A 113 7.86 -8.50 9.08
C GLY A 113 8.67 -9.54 8.29
N THR A 114 9.96 -9.30 8.03
CA THR A 114 10.90 -10.26 7.39
C THR A 114 10.87 -11.66 8.01
N ASN A 115 10.81 -11.75 9.34
CA ASN A 115 10.73 -13.04 10.05
C ASN A 115 9.36 -13.72 9.97
N ASN A 116 8.32 -13.03 9.49
CA ASN A 116 6.94 -13.49 9.50
C ASN A 116 6.26 -13.45 8.11
N GLY A 117 6.97 -13.10 7.04
CA GLY A 117 6.42 -12.94 5.70
C GLY A 117 6.33 -11.49 5.25
N HIS A 118 5.13 -10.90 5.37
CA HIS A 118 4.83 -9.59 4.78
C HIS A 118 5.56 -8.44 5.46
N LYS A 119 6.10 -7.55 4.64
CA LYS A 119 6.75 -6.30 5.00
C LYS A 119 5.76 -5.14 4.79
N PRO A 120 5.61 -4.22 5.76
CA PRO A 120 4.75 -3.06 5.60
C PRO A 120 5.17 -2.21 4.41
N LEU A 121 4.17 -1.75 3.65
CA LEU A 121 4.34 -0.76 2.59
C LEU A 121 3.73 0.56 3.07
N THR A 122 4.50 1.63 3.01
CA THR A 122 4.09 2.97 3.41
C THR A 122 4.11 3.92 2.21
N PHE A 123 3.26 4.93 2.25
CA PHE A 123 3.21 6.00 1.25
C PHE A 123 2.55 7.23 1.87
N ASP A 124 2.89 8.40 1.32
CA ASP A 124 2.27 9.66 1.64
C ASP A 124 1.27 10.05 0.56
N VAL A 125 0.21 10.75 0.98
CA VAL A 125 -0.75 11.38 0.08
C VAL A 125 -0.70 12.87 0.33
N GLN A 126 -0.09 13.62 -0.58
CA GLN A 126 0.08 15.08 -0.44
C GLN A 126 -1.21 15.81 -0.76
N ILE A 127 -2.11 15.88 0.22
CA ILE A 127 -3.38 16.58 0.11
C ILE A 127 -3.52 17.60 1.23
N GLY A 128 -4.00 18.79 0.89
CA GLY A 128 -4.48 19.76 1.88
C GLY A 128 -5.80 19.27 2.47
N ALA A 129 -5.73 18.25 3.34
CA ALA A 129 -6.90 17.65 3.97
C ALA A 129 -6.90 17.92 5.47
N GLU A 130 -8.05 18.38 5.99
CA GLU A 130 -8.32 18.32 7.42
C GLU A 130 -8.99 16.96 7.74
N PRO A 131 -8.51 16.21 8.74
CA PRO A 131 -9.14 14.96 9.15
C PRO A 131 -10.56 15.23 9.67
N LYS A 132 -11.56 14.85 8.89
CA LYS A 132 -12.96 14.90 9.34
C LYS A 132 -13.21 13.72 10.31
N PRO A 133 -13.80 13.94 11.50
CA PRO A 133 -14.10 12.85 12.42
C PRO A 133 -14.99 11.79 11.75
N THR A 134 -14.62 10.53 11.95
CA THR A 134 -15.17 9.38 11.24
C THR A 134 -16.66 9.17 11.46
N SER A 135 -17.42 9.08 10.38
CA SER A 135 -18.71 8.37 10.37
C SER A 135 -18.46 6.85 10.42
N PRO A 136 -19.37 6.05 11.02
CA PRO A 136 -19.16 4.61 11.20
C PRO A 136 -18.92 3.93 9.85
N ARG A 137 -17.73 3.32 9.70
CA ARG A 137 -17.40 2.51 8.54
C ARG A 137 -18.16 1.19 8.62
N LEU A 138 -18.76 0.76 7.51
CA LEU A 138 -19.11 -0.64 7.32
C LEU A 138 -17.80 -1.43 7.32
N SER A 139 -17.48 -2.08 8.42
CA SER A 139 -16.34 -3.00 8.52
C SER A 139 -16.88 -4.40 8.68
N LEU A 140 -16.61 -5.27 7.71
CA LEU A 140 -16.76 -6.71 7.90
C LEU A 140 -15.61 -7.17 8.80
N ASN A 141 -15.83 -7.13 10.10
CA ASN A 141 -14.86 -7.61 11.08
C ASN A 141 -15.14 -9.09 11.38
N PHE A 142 -14.45 -9.98 10.68
CA PHE A 142 -14.52 -11.43 10.90
C PHE A 142 -13.88 -11.88 12.22
N LYS A 143 -13.37 -10.96 13.06
CA LYS A 143 -12.70 -11.20 14.36
C LYS A 143 -11.45 -12.08 14.35
N GLU A 144 -11.01 -12.55 13.18
CA GLU A 144 -9.77 -13.31 13.02
C GLU A 144 -8.52 -12.47 13.32
N ALA A 145 -8.56 -11.17 13.01
CA ALA A 145 -7.42 -10.28 13.20
C ALA A 145 -7.38 -9.68 14.63
N LYS A 146 -6.28 -9.94 15.36
CA LYS A 146 -5.98 -9.31 16.67
C LYS A 146 -5.40 -7.91 16.48
N TRP A 147 -6.23 -6.97 16.01
CA TRP A 147 -5.83 -5.60 15.64
C TRP A 147 -5.04 -4.85 16.73
N THR A 148 -5.40 -5.01 18.01
CA THR A 148 -4.67 -4.38 19.11
C THR A 148 -3.22 -4.87 19.19
N LYS A 149 -2.99 -6.18 18.97
CA LYS A 149 -1.64 -6.77 18.98
C LYS A 149 -0.85 -6.34 17.76
N PHE A 150 -1.50 -6.29 16.59
CA PHE A 150 -0.88 -5.74 15.37
C PHE A 150 -0.46 -4.29 15.58
N ARG A 151 -1.38 -3.44 16.07
CA ARG A 151 -1.15 -2.01 16.30
C ARG A 151 -0.02 -1.77 17.28
N SER A 152 -0.01 -2.48 18.41
CA SER A 152 1.06 -2.37 19.40
C SER A 152 2.44 -2.77 18.84
N LYS A 153 2.51 -3.83 18.02
CA LYS A 153 3.76 -4.23 17.36
C LYS A 153 4.22 -3.20 16.33
N LEU A 154 3.28 -2.71 15.51
CA LEU A 154 3.55 -1.69 14.51
C LEU A 154 4.08 -0.41 15.15
N ASP A 155 3.38 0.11 16.16
CA ASP A 155 3.79 1.33 16.87
C ASP A 155 5.17 1.15 17.52
N GLN A 156 5.47 -0.01 18.11
CA GLN A 156 6.79 -0.32 18.68
C GLN A 156 7.89 -0.30 17.60
N GLN A 157 7.64 -0.92 16.44
CA GLN A 157 8.63 -0.99 15.38
C GLN A 157 8.83 0.36 14.69
N LEU A 158 7.77 1.16 14.50
CA LEU A 158 7.87 2.53 13.99
C LEU A 158 8.65 3.44 14.95
N MET A 159 8.49 3.26 16.27
CA MET A 159 9.30 4.00 17.25
C MET A 159 10.79 3.67 17.14
N LEU A 160 11.14 2.39 16.98
CA LEU A 160 12.54 1.97 16.79
C LEU A 160 13.12 2.57 15.49
N TRP A 161 12.36 2.49 14.41
CA TRP A 161 12.75 3.04 13.11
C TRP A 161 13.00 4.56 13.13
N ASN A 162 12.09 5.32 13.73
CA ASN A 162 12.22 6.79 13.83
C ASN A 162 13.44 7.20 14.65
N ASN A 163 13.83 6.39 15.65
CA ASN A 163 15.03 6.63 16.44
C ASN A 163 16.30 6.34 15.65
N ASP A 164 16.33 5.27 14.84
CA ASP A 164 17.48 4.93 13.99
C ASP A 164 17.70 5.98 12.88
N THR A 165 16.61 6.46 12.26
CA THR A 165 16.67 7.52 11.23
C THR A 165 17.05 8.88 11.82
N SER A 166 16.58 9.22 13.03
CA SER A 166 17.00 10.45 13.73
C SER A 166 18.47 10.42 14.14
N SER A 167 18.98 9.23 14.51
CA SER A 167 20.39 9.03 14.88
C SER A 167 21.32 9.12 13.66
N ASN A 168 20.90 8.57 12.52
CA ASN A 168 21.64 8.68 11.26
C ASN A 168 21.60 10.10 10.65
N ALA A 169 20.51 10.84 10.85
CA ALA A 169 20.44 12.25 10.45
C ALA A 169 21.37 13.16 11.27
N ALA A 170 21.57 12.86 12.56
CA ALA A 170 22.48 13.61 13.43
C ALA A 170 23.97 13.37 13.08
N LEU A 171 24.33 12.15 12.65
CA LEU A 171 25.71 11.82 12.25
C LEU A 171 26.12 12.49 10.92
N ASN A 172 25.18 12.81 10.03
CA ASN A 172 25.47 13.46 8.76
C ASN A 172 25.64 15.00 8.85
N ILE A 173 25.44 15.61 10.02
CA ILE A 173 25.62 17.05 10.22
C ILE A 173 27.04 17.37 10.76
N GLU A 174 27.75 16.41 11.35
CA GLU A 174 29.09 16.65 11.93
C GLU A 174 30.28 16.50 10.96
N GLU A 175 30.11 16.01 9.73
CA GLU A 175 31.22 15.87 8.76
C GLU A 175 31.49 17.09 7.87
N HIS A 176 30.72 18.18 8.03
CA HIS A 176 30.97 19.44 7.31
C HIS A 176 30.95 20.64 8.26
N SER A 177 32.00 20.74 9.09
CA SER A 177 32.39 21.98 9.79
C SER A 177 33.90 22.16 9.74
#